data_AF-A0A0D7WX65-F1
#
_entry.id   AF-A0A0D7WX65-F1
#
_cell.length_a   1.000
_cell.length_b   1.000
_cell.length_c   1.000
_cell.angle_alpha   90.00
_cell.angle_beta   90.00
_cell.angle_gamma   90.00
#
_symmetry.space_group_name_H-M   'P 1'
#
loop_
_entity.id
_entity.type
_entity.pdbx_description
1 polymer ?
#
loop_
_entity_poly.entity_id
_entity_poly.type
_entity_poly.pdbx_seq_one_letter_code
_entity_poly.pdbx_strand_id
1 'polypeptide(L)' 'MEIKIDMEPATNGVRLMLASRGRSSVAGLAQEIGMKETTLRAAIQSGSLRLKDFVRIADTLGFTLSVKDRGEEK' A
#
# COMPACT_ATOMS: atom_id res chain seq x y z
N MET A 1 12.40 -9.25 -0.24
CA MET A 1 12.29 -8.24 -1.32
C MET A 1 12.10 -6.89 -0.65
N GLU A 2 12.99 -5.94 -0.91
CA GLU A 2 12.90 -4.57 -0.35
C GLU A 2 12.38 -3.63 -1.44
N ILE A 3 11.30 -2.89 -1.18
CA ILE A 3 10.73 -1.92 -2.12
C ILE A 3 11.03 -0.53 -1.56
N LYS A 4 11.92 0.22 -2.21
CA LYS A 4 12.19 1.63 -1.91
C LYS A 4 11.24 2.50 -2.74
N ILE A 5 10.46 3.34 -2.08
CA ILE A 5 9.53 4.27 -2.73
C ILE A 5 10.13 5.66 -2.67
N ASP A 6 10.90 6.03 -3.69
CA ASP A 6 11.30 7.41 -3.95
C ASP A 6 10.11 8.19 -4.54
N MET A 7 9.99 9.47 -4.20
CA MET A 7 8.80 10.32 -4.35
C MET A 7 8.38 10.67 -5.80
N GLU A 8 8.25 9.70 -6.69
CA GLU A 8 7.30 9.78 -7.80
C GLU A 8 5.90 9.47 -7.27
N PRO A 9 4.81 10.02 -7.88
CA PRO A 9 3.46 9.84 -7.35
C PRO A 9 3.24 8.35 -7.16
N ALA A 10 3.08 7.95 -5.91
CA ALA A 10 3.07 6.58 -5.41
C ALA A 10 2.03 5.74 -6.16
N THR A 11 2.41 5.33 -7.36
CA THR A 11 1.71 4.47 -8.29
C THR A 11 2.47 3.16 -8.17
N ASN A 12 2.26 2.30 -7.19
CA ASN A 12 1.20 2.21 -6.22
C ASN A 12 1.76 1.23 -5.21
N GLY A 13 2.26 1.68 -4.05
CA GLY A 13 2.86 0.76 -3.07
C GLY A 13 1.94 -0.43 -2.79
N VAL A 14 0.63 -0.17 -2.73
CA VAL A 14 -0.42 -1.18 -2.64
C VAL A 14 -0.49 -2.12 -3.84
N ARG A 15 -0.40 -1.62 -5.09
CA ARG A 15 -0.41 -2.50 -6.29
C ARG A 15 0.86 -3.34 -6.38
N LEU A 16 2.01 -2.81 -5.96
CA LEU A 16 3.25 -3.58 -5.90
C LEU A 16 3.16 -4.69 -4.84
N MET A 17 2.63 -4.38 -3.65
CA MET A 17 2.36 -5.38 -2.62
C MET A 17 1.39 -6.46 -3.12
N LEU A 18 0.31 -6.06 -3.80
CA LEU A 18 -0.64 -7.00 -4.41
C LEU A 18 0.03 -7.91 -5.45
N ALA A 19 0.77 -7.32 -6.40
CA ALA A 19 1.47 -8.05 -7.45
C ALA A 19 2.48 -9.05 -6.88
N SER A 20 3.27 -8.64 -5.88
CA SER A 20 4.29 -9.49 -5.25
C SER A 20 3.72 -10.68 -4.47
N ARG A 21 2.46 -10.60 -4.02
CA ARG A 21 1.74 -11.71 -3.37
C ARG A 21 0.93 -12.56 -4.36
N GLY A 22 1.05 -12.31 -5.66
CA GLY A 22 0.24 -12.96 -6.69
C GLY A 22 -1.25 -12.64 -6.57
N ARG A 23 -1.62 -11.62 -5.78
CA ARG A 23 -3.01 -11.20 -5.58
C ARG A 23 -3.31 -10.08 -6.56
N SER A 24 -4.24 -10.32 -7.49
CA SER A 24 -4.60 -9.33 -8.53
C SER A 24 -5.82 -8.48 -8.13
N SER A 25 -6.55 -8.86 -7.08
CA SER A 25 -7.88 -8.29 -6.79
C SER A 25 -7.86 -7.22 -5.70
N VAL A 26 -8.02 -5.97 -6.12
CA VAL A 26 -8.33 -4.83 -5.23
C VAL A 26 -9.64 -5.05 -4.48
N ALA A 27 -10.60 -5.76 -5.08
CA ALA A 27 -11.88 -6.08 -4.45
C ALA A 27 -11.71 -7.02 -3.25
N GLY A 28 -10.86 -8.04 -3.38
CA GLY A 28 -10.55 -8.96 -2.27
C GLY A 28 -9.87 -8.23 -1.12
N LEU A 29 -8.87 -7.39 -1.43
CA LEU A 29 -8.21 -6.56 -0.42
C LEU A 29 -9.19 -5.61 0.28
N ALA A 30 -10.09 -4.98 -0.48
CA ALA A 30 -11.09 -4.09 0.07
C ALA A 30 -12.01 -4.79 1.08
N GLN A 31 -12.44 -6.03 0.77
CA GLN A 31 -13.21 -6.85 1.70
C GLN A 31 -12.42 -7.20 2.97
N GLU A 32 -11.15 -7.62 2.83
CA GLU A 32 -10.30 -7.99 3.97
C GLU A 32 -10.06 -6.80 4.92
N ILE A 33 -9.89 -5.59 4.39
CA ILE A 33 -9.66 -4.39 5.21
C ILE A 33 -10.97 -3.70 5.66
N GLY A 34 -12.14 -4.21 5.25
CA GLY A 34 -13.45 -3.65 5.58
C GLY A 34 -13.75 -2.30 4.89
N MET A 35 -13.23 -2.09 3.69
CA MET A 35 -13.42 -0.88 2.88
C MET A 35 -14.26 -1.20 1.63
N LYS A 36 -15.04 -0.23 1.15
CA LYS A 36 -15.69 -0.36 -0.17
C LYS A 36 -14.63 -0.39 -1.26
N GLU A 37 -14.75 -1.32 -2.20
CA GLU A 37 -13.81 -1.46 -3.32
C GLU A 37 -13.61 -0.14 -4.09
N THR A 38 -14.71 0.54 -4.41
CA THR A 38 -14.68 1.81 -5.16
C THR A 38 -13.91 2.88 -4.39
N THR A 39 -14.06 2.95 -3.07
CA THR A 39 -13.31 3.85 -2.20
C THR A 39 -11.82 3.53 -2.19
N LEU A 40 -11.47 2.25 -2.03
CA LEU A 40 -10.06 1.83 -2.03
C LEU A 40 -9.42 2.11 -3.39
N ARG A 41 -10.10 1.76 -4.48
CA ARG A 41 -9.66 2.00 -5.86
C ARG A 41 -9.45 3.49 -6.13
N ALA A 42 -10.40 4.33 -5.73
CA ALA A 42 -10.29 5.77 -5.87
C ALA A 42 -9.10 6.32 -5.07
N ALA A 43 -8.94 5.93 -3.80
CA ALA A 43 -7.83 6.38 -2.96
C ALA A 43 -6.45 5.97 -3.48
N ILE A 44 -6.35 4.76 -4.05
CA ILE A 44 -5.17 4.22 -4.73
C ILE A 44 -4.85 5.00 -6.02
N GLN A 45 -5.87 5.45 -6.76
CA GLN A 45 -5.69 6.20 -8.00
C GLN A 45 -5.38 7.68 -7.76
N SER A 46 -6.01 8.29 -6.76
CA SER A 46 -5.84 9.70 -6.41
C SER A 46 -4.63 9.97 -5.51
N GLY A 47 -3.99 8.93 -4.96
CA GLY A 47 -2.95 9.07 -3.95
C GLY A 47 -3.45 9.58 -2.60
N SER A 48 -4.76 9.56 -2.36
CA SER A 48 -5.39 10.07 -1.13
C SER A 48 -5.57 8.99 -0.05
N LEU A 49 -4.85 7.87 -0.15
CA LEU A 49 -4.90 6.78 0.82
C LEU A 49 -4.33 7.26 2.16
N ARG A 50 -5.10 7.12 3.24
CA ARG A 50 -4.63 7.52 4.56
C ARG A 50 -3.54 6.56 5.03
N LEU A 51 -2.57 7.09 5.77
CA LEU A 51 -1.46 6.29 6.31
C LEU A 51 -1.95 5.08 7.12
N LYS A 52 -2.98 5.25 7.96
CA LYS A 52 -3.57 4.14 8.73
C LYS A 52 -4.11 3.00 7.84
N ASP A 53 -4.70 3.35 6.71
CA ASP A 53 -5.30 2.39 5.78
C ASP A 53 -4.18 1.68 5.00
N PHE A 54 -3.13 2.43 4.64
CA PHE A 54 -1.92 1.87 4.05
C PHE A 54 -1.20 0.87 4.99
N VAL A 55 -1.04 1.22 6.27
CA VAL A 55 -0.46 0.32 7.28
C VAL A 55 -1.28 -0.95 7.41
N ARG A 56 -2.60 -0.83 7.46
CA ARG A 56 -3.51 -1.99 7.53
C ARG A 56 -3.39 -2.89 6.29
N ILE A 57 -3.27 -2.31 5.11
CA ILE A 57 -3.06 -3.04 3.85
C ILE A 57 -1.72 -3.78 3.89
N ALA A 58 -0.65 -3.13 4.31
CA ALA A 58 0.67 -3.74 4.42
C ALA A 58 0.65 -4.95 5.36
N ASP A 59 0.06 -4.80 6.55
CA ASP A 59 -0.09 -5.86 7.54
C ASP A 59 -0.93 -7.04 7.00
N THR A 60 -2.08 -6.74 6.37
CA THR A 60 -2.95 -7.75 5.75
C THR A 60 -2.23 -8.54 4.66
N LEU A 61 -1.34 -7.89 3.91
CA LEU A 61 -0.53 -8.50 2.86
C LEU A 61 0.80 -9.09 3.39
N GLY A 62 1.03 -9.05 4.71
CA GLY A 62 2.20 -9.61 5.38
C GLY A 62 3.50 -8.84 5.10
N PHE A 63 3.43 -7.53 4.92
CA PHE A 63 4.59 -6.65 4.76
C PHE A 63 4.92 -5.94 6.07
N THR A 64 6.21 -5.88 6.38
CA THR A 64 6.74 -5.01 7.43
C THR A 64 6.99 -3.63 6.84
N LEU A 65 6.47 -2.59 7.49
CA LEU A 65 6.75 -1.20 7.14
C LEU A 65 7.90 -0.68 7.98
N SER A 66 8.95 -0.19 7.32
CA SER A 66 10.08 0.49 7.97
C SER A 66 10.03 1.96 7.59
N VAL A 67 9.83 2.83 8.58
CA VAL A 67 9.94 4.28 8.41
C VAL A 67 11.37 4.66 8.77
N LYS A 68 12.07 5.32 7.85
CA LYS A 68 13.38 5.91 8.11
C LYS A 68 13.23 7.42 8.16
N ASP A 69 13.72 8.04 9.22
CA ASP A 69 13.85 9.48 9.24
C ASP A 69 14.90 9.91 8.22
N ARG A 70 14.62 11.03 7.55
CA ARG A 70 15.47 11.63 6.53
C ARG A 70 16.68 12.30 7.22
N GLY A 71 17.54 11.46 7.78
CA GLY A 71 18.66 11.84 8.64
C GLY A 71 19.55 10.66 9.05
N GLU A 72 19.10 9.41 8.84
CA GLU A 72 19.88 8.18 9.05
C GLU A 72 20.48 7.61 7.75
N GLU A 73 20.79 8.47 6.77
CA GLU A 73 21.74 8.13 5.71
C GLU A 73 23.15 8.44 6.25
N LYS A 74 23.70 7.51 7.03
CA LYS A 74 25.15 7.42 7.29
C LYS A 74 25.68 6.12 6.74
#